data_AF-A0A7H4MWR8-F1
#
_entry.id   AF-A0A7H4MWR8-F1
#
_cell.length_a   1.000
_cell.length_b   1.000
_cell.length_c   1.000
_cell.angle_alpha   90.00
_cell.angle_beta   90.00
_cell.angle_gamma   90.00
#
_symmetry.space_group_name_H-M   'P 1'
#
loop_
_entity.id
_entity.type
_entity.pdbx_description
1 polymer ?
#
loop_
_entity_poly.entity_id
_entity_poly.type
_entity_poly.pdbx_seq_one_letter_code
_entity_poly.pdbx_strand_id
1 'polypeptide(L)'
;MIRFYLGEQPILSNIPTWQCRKAEDLSYVLSNLELMVVKEVHGAGGYGMLVGPRSTKEERDAFRQRLLANPAQLYRPGHPGAVDLPNLCR
;
A
#
# COMPACT_ATOMS: atom_id res chain seq x y z
N MET A 1 -10.89 13.75 10.79
CA MET A 1 -10.68 13.16 12.13
C MET A 1 -10.01 14.15 13.08
N ILE A 2 -8.73 14.51 12.89
CA ILE A 2 -8.01 15.47 13.77
C ILE A 2 -8.75 16.81 13.90
N ARG A 3 -9.13 17.43 12.78
CA ARG A 3 -9.90 18.69 12.76
C ARG A 3 -11.23 18.63 13.48
N PHE A 4 -11.90 17.48 13.42
CA PHE A 4 -13.25 17.29 13.96
C PHE A 4 -13.21 17.12 15.49
N TYR A 5 -12.21 16.40 16.01
CA TYR A 5 -12.11 16.12 17.44
C TYR A 5 -11.25 17.11 18.23
N LEU A 6 -10.21 17.68 17.60
CA LEU A 6 -9.24 18.55 18.27
C LEU A 6 -9.31 20.01 17.80
N GLY A 7 -10.04 20.31 16.72
CA GLY A 7 -10.03 21.65 16.11
C GLY A 7 -8.69 22.03 15.46
N GLU A 8 -7.70 21.14 15.49
CA GLU A 8 -6.33 21.40 15.05
C GLU A 8 -6.07 21.00 13.59
N GLN A 9 -5.04 21.61 13.03
CA GLN A 9 -4.47 21.21 11.75
C GLN A 9 -3.62 19.94 11.94
N PRO A 10 -3.77 18.90 11.11
CA PRO A 10 -2.91 17.73 11.17
C PRO A 10 -1.45 18.12 10.89
N ILE A 11 -0.57 17.81 11.83
CA ILE A 11 0.88 18.08 11.71
C ILE A 11 1.52 17.12 10.69
N LEU A 12 1.07 15.86 10.66
CA LEU A 12 1.55 14.85 9.72
C LEU A 12 0.61 14.74 8.52
N SER A 13 1.21 14.74 7.33
CA SER A 13 0.48 14.52 6.08
C SER A 13 0.08 13.06 5.93
N ASN A 14 -1.13 12.82 5.43
CA ASN A 14 -1.60 11.47 5.16
C ASN A 14 -0.92 10.92 3.91
N ILE A 15 -0.43 9.68 3.98
CA ILE A 15 0.17 9.04 2.80
C ILE A 15 -0.96 8.67 1.82
N PRO A 16 -0.82 9.01 0.52
CA PRO A 16 -1.77 8.59 -0.50
C PRO A 16 -2.01 7.09 -0.43
N THR A 17 -3.27 6.68 -0.43
CA THR A 17 -3.69 5.31 -0.15
C THR A 17 -4.70 4.89 -1.21
N TRP A 18 -4.45 3.76 -1.87
CA TRP A 18 -5.33 3.22 -2.91
C TRP A 18 -6.04 1.98 -2.39
N GLN A 19 -7.28 1.79 -2.83
CA GLN A 19 -8.13 0.70 -2.38
C GLN A 19 -8.36 -0.25 -3.55
N CYS A 20 -7.77 -1.44 -3.50
CA CYS A 20 -7.81 -2.40 -4.61
C CYS A 20 -9.23 -2.89 -4.94
N ARG A 21 -10.23 -2.64 -4.08
CA ARG A 21 -11.66 -2.84 -4.39
C ARG A 21 -12.20 -1.93 -5.49
N LYS A 22 -11.55 -0.79 -5.75
CA LYS A 22 -11.90 0.12 -6.86
C LYS A 22 -11.08 -0.29 -8.08
N ALA A 23 -11.75 -0.46 -9.23
CA ALA A 23 -11.09 -0.95 -10.44
C ALA A 23 -9.94 -0.03 -10.92
N GLU A 24 -10.13 1.29 -10.81
CA GLU A 24 -9.11 2.29 -11.19
C GLU A 24 -7.86 2.18 -10.31
N ASP A 25 -8.06 2.12 -9.00
CA ASP A 25 -6.99 1.95 -8.01
C ASP A 25 -6.26 0.62 -8.22
N LEU A 26 -7.00 -0.46 -8.48
CA LEU A 26 -6.44 -1.79 -8.75
C LEU A 26 -5.55 -1.78 -10.00
N SER A 27 -6.01 -1.17 -11.09
CA SER A 27 -5.25 -1.06 -12.33
C SER A 27 -3.94 -0.30 -12.13
N TYR A 28 -4.02 0.81 -11.37
CA TYR A 28 -2.84 1.60 -11.00
C TYR A 28 -1.85 0.80 -10.14
N VAL A 29 -2.35 0.06 -9.15
CA VAL A 29 -1.51 -0.78 -8.27
C VAL A 29 -0.82 -1.89 -9.06
N LEU A 30 -1.57 -2.60 -9.91
CA LEU A 30 -1.04 -3.68 -10.74
C LEU A 30 0.05 -3.23 -11.71
N SER A 31 -0.08 -2.03 -12.26
CA SER A 31 0.87 -1.46 -13.23
C SER A 31 2.18 -1.00 -12.58
N ASN A 32 2.22 -0.88 -11.25
CA ASN A 32 3.34 -0.29 -10.53
C ASN A 32 3.83 -1.17 -9.36
N LEU A 33 3.48 -2.45 -9.31
CA LEU A 33 3.76 -3.34 -8.15
C LEU A 33 5.23 -3.31 -7.66
N GLU A 34 6.21 -3.12 -8.55
CA GLU A 34 7.63 -3.00 -8.21
C GLU A 34 8.00 -1.77 -7.37
N LEU A 35 7.19 -0.71 -7.44
CA LEU A 35 7.36 0.54 -6.72
C LEU A 35 6.39 0.64 -5.54
N MET A 36 5.86 -0.48 -5.07
CA MET A 36 4.68 -0.45 -4.21
C MET A 36 4.77 -1.42 -3.05
N VAL A 37 4.38 -0.94 -1.86
CA VAL A 37 4.05 -1.82 -0.76
C VAL A 37 2.56 -2.11 -0.82
N VAL A 38 2.19 -3.40 -0.84
CA VAL A 38 0.79 -3.85 -0.86
C VAL A 38 0.59 -4.78 0.31
N LYS A 39 -0.45 -4.57 1.12
CA LYS A 39 -0.76 -5.41 2.27
C LYS A 39 -2.22 -5.82 2.30
N GLU A 40 -2.52 -6.93 2.94
CA GLU A 40 -3.89 -7.34 3.21
C GLU A 40 -4.55 -6.46 4.30
N VAL A 41 -5.85 -6.19 4.16
CA VAL A 41 -6.68 -5.36 5.04
C VAL A 41 -6.82 -6.01 6.42
N HIS A 42 -6.85 -7.34 6.48
CA HIS A 42 -7.07 -8.11 7.71
C HIS A 42 -5.78 -8.72 8.28
N GLY A 43 -4.61 -8.41 7.71
CA GLY A 43 -3.32 -8.94 8.16
C GLY A 43 -2.83 -8.26 9.44
N ALA A 44 -3.21 -8.77 10.61
CA ALA A 44 -2.52 -8.45 11.86
C ALA A 44 -1.23 -9.31 11.94
N GLY A 45 -0.06 -8.70 11.75
CA GLY A 45 1.23 -9.37 11.99
C GLY A 45 2.18 -9.54 10.80
N GLY A 46 2.02 -8.78 9.70
CA GLY A 46 3.01 -8.76 8.60
C GLY A 46 2.88 -9.92 7.60
N TYR A 47 2.03 -10.90 7.87
CA TYR A 47 1.61 -11.89 6.89
C TYR A 47 0.66 -11.24 5.86
N GLY A 48 0.93 -11.44 4.56
CA GLY A 48 0.13 -10.86 3.47
C GLY A 48 0.63 -9.49 2.98
N MET A 49 1.93 -9.17 3.14
CA MET A 49 2.54 -7.95 2.62
C MET A 49 3.58 -8.23 1.53
N LEU A 50 3.50 -7.50 0.42
CA LEU A 50 4.49 -7.43 -0.64
C LEU A 50 5.21 -6.09 -0.57
N VAL A 51 6.54 -6.10 -0.59
CA VAL A 51 7.38 -4.90 -0.70
C VAL A 51 8.01 -4.89 -2.09
N GLY A 52 7.40 -4.18 -3.03
CA GLY A 52 7.81 -4.09 -4.43
C GLY A 52 9.31 -3.96 -4.65
N PRO A 53 9.98 -2.94 -4.06
CA PRO A 53 11.40 -2.69 -4.28
C PRO A 53 12.34 -3.78 -3.75
N ARG A 54 11.85 -4.66 -2.88
CA ARG A 54 12.62 -5.78 -2.29
C ARG A 54 12.12 -7.16 -2.72
N SER A 55 11.16 -7.20 -3.65
CA SER A 55 10.57 -8.44 -4.14
C SER A 55 11.20 -8.89 -5.45
N THR A 56 11.18 -10.20 -5.71
CA THR A 56 11.52 -10.73 -7.04
C THR A 56 10.34 -10.58 -8.00
N LYS A 57 10.59 -10.79 -9.31
CA LYS A 57 9.53 -10.74 -10.31
C LYS A 57 8.49 -11.85 -10.08
N GLU A 58 8.94 -13.03 -9.70
CA GLU A 58 8.12 -14.20 -9.43
C GLU A 58 7.19 -13.96 -8.24
N GLU A 59 7.70 -13.32 -7.18
CA GLU A 59 6.89 -12.94 -6.02
C GLU A 59 5.81 -11.91 -6.39
N ARG A 60 6.16 -10.92 -7.24
CA ARG A 60 5.19 -9.94 -7.74
C ARG A 60 4.11 -10.59 -8.61
N ASP A 61 4.49 -11.51 -9.48
CA ASP A 61 3.54 -12.21 -10.35
C ASP A 61 2.60 -13.13 -9.54
N ALA A 62 3.14 -13.85 -8.56
CA ALA A 62 2.32 -14.65 -7.63
C ALA A 62 1.37 -13.77 -6.80
N PHE A 63 1.83 -12.59 -6.37
CA PHE A 63 0.99 -11.65 -5.64
C PHE A 63 -0.07 -10.99 -6.54
N ARG A 64 0.26 -10.71 -7.80
CA ARG A 64 -0.67 -10.20 -8.81
C ARG A 64 -1.84 -11.15 -9.03
N GLN A 65 -1.58 -12.45 -9.13
CA GLN A 65 -2.65 -13.46 -9.26
C GLN A 65 -3.57 -13.47 -8.04
N ARG A 66 -3.00 -13.40 -6.83
CA ARG A 66 -3.77 -13.28 -5.58
C ARG A 66 -4.63 -12.02 -5.54
N LEU A 67 -4.07 -10.89 -5.99
CA LEU A 67 -4.76 -9.60 -6.02
C LEU A 67 -5.94 -9.60 -7.01
N LEU A 68 -5.78 -10.25 -8.17
CA LEU A 68 -6.86 -10.43 -9.15
C LEU A 68 -7.95 -11.38 -8.65
N ALA A 69 -7.57 -12.44 -7.92
CA ALA A 69 -8.51 -13.38 -7.35
C ALA A 69 -9.36 -12.79 -6.23
N ASN A 70 -8.81 -11.84 -5.45
CA ASN A 70 -9.54 -11.24 -4.34
C ASN A 70 -9.19 -9.75 -4.09
N PRO A 71 -9.63 -8.83 -4.96
CA PRO A 71 -9.24 -7.42 -4.92
C PRO A 71 -9.76 -6.65 -3.70
N ALA A 72 -10.81 -7.16 -3.03
CA ALA A 72 -11.42 -6.50 -1.87
C ALA A 72 -10.59 -6.63 -0.58
N GLN A 73 -9.64 -7.56 -0.52
CA GLN A 73 -8.89 -7.87 0.69
C GLN A 73 -7.58 -7.08 0.86
N LEU A 74 -7.20 -6.19 -0.06
CA LEU A 74 -5.88 -5.53 -0.03
C LEU A 74 -5.94 -3.99 0.04
N TYR A 75 -5.20 -3.45 1.01
CA TYR A 75 -5.05 -2.04 1.32
C TYR A 75 -3.62 -1.58 1.03
N ARG A 76 -3.47 -0.40 0.42
CA ARG A 76 -2.16 0.18 0.13
C ARG A 76 -1.96 1.50 0.87
N PRO A 77 -0.93 1.66 1.71
CA PRO A 77 -0.26 2.94 1.87
C PRO A 77 0.76 3.17 0.74
N GLY A 78 0.85 4.39 0.23
CA GLY A 78 1.62 4.78 -0.96
C GLY A 78 3.15 4.75 -0.88
N HIS A 79 3.80 4.97 -2.04
CA HIS A 79 5.26 5.10 -2.23
C HIS A 79 5.64 6.52 -2.73
N PRO A 80 6.93 6.85 -2.89
CA PRO A 80 7.82 7.58 -2.01
C PRO A 80 7.97 9.05 -2.43
N GLY A 81 6.89 9.75 -2.75
CA GLY A 81 7.01 11.18 -3.11
C GLY A 81 7.20 12.12 -1.90
N ALA A 82 7.04 11.62 -0.68
CA ALA A 82 6.79 12.48 0.48
C ALA A 82 7.50 12.09 1.77
N VAL A 83 8.33 11.05 1.78
CA VAL A 83 9.15 10.73 2.94
C VAL A 83 10.47 10.16 2.46
N ASP A 84 11.56 10.83 2.80
CA ASP A 84 12.91 10.28 2.76
C ASP A 84 12.89 8.89 3.41
N LEU A 85 12.94 7.85 2.58
CA LEU A 85 12.99 6.44 2.97
C LEU A 85 14.36 5.90 3.44
N PRO A 86 15.45 6.67 3.69
CA PRO A 86 16.65 6.12 4.32
C PRO A 86 16.45 5.59 5.75
N ASN A 87 15.45 6.07 6.48
CA ASN A 87 15.38 5.90 7.95
C ASN A 87 14.34 4.90 8.46
N LEU A 88 13.56 4.24 7.61
CA LEU A 88 12.55 3.26 8.05
C LEU A 88 13.07 1.81 8.06
N CYS A 89 14.34 1.60 7.73
CA CYS A 89 14.98 0.28 7.69
C CYS A 89 16.32 0.25 8.44
N ARG A 90 16.41 0.98 9.55
CA ARG A 90 17.43 0.75 10.60
C ARG A 90 16.75 0.33 11.89
#